data_AF-A0A7S2M321-F1
#
_entry.id   AF-A0A7S2M321-F1
#
_cell.length_a   1.000
_cell.length_b   1.000
_cell.length_c   1.000
_cell.angle_alpha   90.00
_cell.angle_beta   90.00
_cell.angle_gamma   90.00
#
_symmetry.space_group_name_H-M   'P 1'
#
loop_
_entity.id
_entity.type
_entity.pdbx_description
1 polymer ?
#
loop_
_entity_poly.entity_id
_entity_poly.type
_entity_poly.pdbx_seq_one_letter_code
_entity_poly.pdbx_strand_id
1 'polypeptide(L)'
;VVKTLDLAVCTLEDAKGVGETEFLFDIASSEGGAKGDKIDGFAGWFTVDFQSRTDEVGKQFGAKMTNPVHFSSSPEIGDTHWGHQVFYFTPAIPIQSNDKVTLDGTMEMIRSKQSARLYNVKFQYTIEAAADGSNNLMDMVESVYKIP
;
A
#
# COMPACT_ATOMS: atom_id res chain seq x y z
N VAL A 1 4.27 -4.00 3.55
CA VAL A 1 4.00 -4.81 2.33
C VAL A 1 2.68 -5.51 2.53
N VAL A 2 1.70 -5.33 1.65
CA VAL A 2 0.36 -5.91 1.83
C VAL A 2 0.18 -7.29 1.19
N LYS A 3 1.04 -7.64 0.22
CA LYS A 3 1.01 -8.94 -0.45
C LYS A 3 2.37 -9.23 -1.09
N THR A 4 2.80 -10.48 -0.99
CA THR A 4 3.95 -11.04 -1.72
C THR A 4 3.48 -12.28 -2.48
N LEU A 5 3.92 -12.43 -3.73
CA LEU A 5 3.62 -13.59 -4.56
C LEU A 5 4.92 -14.23 -5.03
N ASP A 6 5.16 -15.47 -4.65
CA ASP A 6 6.20 -16.29 -5.28
C ASP A 6 5.64 -16.89 -6.57
N LEU A 7 6.07 -16.35 -7.71
CA LEU A 7 5.58 -16.75 -9.02
C LEU A 7 5.94 -18.20 -9.41
N ALA A 8 6.82 -18.87 -8.66
CA ALA A 8 7.12 -20.29 -8.86
C ALA A 8 6.05 -21.23 -8.31
N VAL A 9 5.27 -20.77 -7.31
CA VAL A 9 4.31 -21.61 -6.57
C VAL A 9 2.93 -20.97 -6.40
N CYS A 10 2.77 -19.67 -6.67
CA CYS A 10 1.49 -19.00 -6.48
C CYS A 10 0.41 -19.60 -7.35
N THR A 11 -0.78 -19.76 -6.77
CA THR A 11 -1.96 -20.27 -7.46
C THR A 11 -2.85 -19.12 -7.92
N LEU A 12 -3.86 -19.45 -8.74
CA LEU A 12 -4.90 -18.48 -9.09
C LEU A 12 -5.69 -17.99 -7.87
N GLU A 13 -5.77 -18.80 -6.81
CA GLU A 13 -6.40 -18.41 -5.55
C GLU A 13 -5.59 -17.31 -4.86
N ASP A 14 -4.26 -17.49 -4.79
CA ASP A 14 -3.36 -16.52 -4.17
C ASP A 14 -3.39 -15.16 -4.87
N ALA A 15 -3.61 -15.17 -6.20
CA ALA A 15 -3.69 -14.00 -7.06
C ALA A 15 -5.09 -13.38 -7.17
N LYS A 16 -6.07 -13.82 -6.35
CA LYS A 16 -7.43 -13.23 -6.35
C LYS A 16 -7.50 -11.83 -5.76
N GLY A 17 -6.48 -11.39 -5.04
CA GLY A 17 -6.43 -10.08 -4.42
C GLY A 17 -5.58 -10.07 -3.16
N VAL A 18 -5.89 -9.12 -2.28
CA VAL A 18 -5.25 -8.94 -0.98
C VAL A 18 -6.32 -9.20 0.07
N GLY A 19 -6.10 -10.18 0.94
CA GLY A 19 -6.96 -10.38 2.11
C GLY A 19 -6.81 -9.23 3.09
N GLU A 20 -7.70 -9.15 4.08
CA GLU A 20 -7.61 -8.11 5.10
C GLU A 20 -6.22 -8.08 5.75
N THR A 21 -5.56 -6.93 5.66
CA THR A 21 -4.18 -6.73 6.10
C THR A 21 -4.10 -5.46 6.92
N GLU A 22 -3.51 -5.54 8.11
CA GLU A 22 -3.33 -4.42 9.01
C GLU A 22 -2.25 -3.45 8.53
N PHE A 23 -2.41 -2.17 8.87
CA PHE A 23 -1.41 -1.13 8.71
C PHE A 23 -1.44 -0.17 9.89
N LEU A 24 -0.28 0.43 10.16
CA LEU A 24 -0.12 1.50 11.13
C LEU A 24 0.84 2.54 10.53
N PHE A 25 0.38 3.77 10.37
CA PHE A 25 1.20 4.89 9.90
C PHE A 25 1.28 5.96 10.97
N ASP A 26 2.49 6.24 11.42
CA ASP A 26 2.81 7.39 12.26
C ASP A 26 3.36 8.51 11.38
N ILE A 27 2.57 9.57 11.21
CA ILE A 27 2.86 10.70 10.31
C ILE A 27 3.11 11.94 11.16
N ALA A 28 4.32 12.48 11.06
CA ALA A 28 4.69 13.73 11.72
C ALA A 28 4.64 14.89 10.73
N SER A 29 4.32 16.10 11.21
CA SER A 29 4.47 17.32 10.41
C SER A 29 5.93 17.49 9.96
N SER A 30 6.14 17.99 8.73
CA SER A 30 7.48 18.25 8.22
C SER A 30 8.25 19.29 9.07
N GLU A 31 9.57 19.11 9.25
CA GLU A 31 10.42 20.12 9.89
C GLU A 31 10.38 21.42 9.06
N GLY A 32 9.80 22.48 9.62
CA GLY A 32 9.57 23.75 8.92
C GLY A 32 8.10 24.08 8.66
N GLY A 33 7.17 23.15 8.97
CA GLY A 33 5.73 23.35 9.19
C GLY A 33 5.10 24.48 8.39
N ALA A 34 5.10 24.38 7.06
CA ALA A 34 4.30 25.28 6.27
C ALA A 34 2.82 25.14 6.71
N LYS A 35 2.12 26.25 6.90
CA LYS A 35 0.67 26.22 7.15
C LYS A 35 -0.02 25.46 6.01
N GLY A 36 -0.63 24.31 6.30
CA GLY A 36 -1.49 23.59 5.36
C GLY A 36 -1.02 22.20 4.93
N ASP A 37 -0.07 21.57 5.65
CA ASP A 37 0.24 20.15 5.44
C ASP A 37 -1.03 19.29 5.60
N LYS A 38 -1.20 18.32 4.71
CA LYS A 38 -2.38 17.44 4.66
C LYS A 38 -2.01 16.05 4.16
N ILE A 39 -2.79 15.07 4.59
CA ILE A 39 -2.74 13.71 4.08
C ILE A 39 -3.88 13.56 3.07
N ASP A 40 -3.51 13.43 1.80
CA ASP A 40 -4.46 13.36 0.69
C ASP A 40 -4.96 11.94 0.39
N GLY A 41 -4.30 10.89 0.89
CA GLY A 41 -4.72 9.51 0.62
C GLY A 41 -3.64 8.47 0.82
N PHE A 42 -3.97 7.23 0.43
CA PHE A 42 -3.01 6.13 0.34
C PHE A 42 -2.42 6.04 -1.07
N ALA A 43 -1.16 5.65 -1.20
CA ALA A 43 -0.52 5.36 -2.48
C ALA A 43 0.00 3.92 -2.51
N GLY A 44 -0.32 3.20 -3.59
CA GLY A 44 0.13 1.84 -3.84
C GLY A 44 1.07 1.77 -5.04
N TRP A 45 2.08 0.91 -4.93
CA TRP A 45 3.02 0.56 -5.97
C TRP A 45 3.43 -0.91 -5.81
N PHE A 46 4.26 -1.42 -6.71
CA PHE A 46 4.75 -2.80 -6.65
C PHE A 46 6.25 -2.89 -6.96
N THR A 47 6.85 -3.99 -6.54
CA THR A 47 8.22 -4.39 -6.91
C THR A 47 8.19 -5.79 -7.52
N VAL A 48 9.19 -6.10 -8.34
CA VAL A 48 9.36 -7.41 -8.97
C VAL A 48 10.84 -7.80 -8.94
N ASP A 49 11.09 -9.02 -8.48
CA ASP A 49 12.42 -9.62 -8.47
C ASP A 49 12.56 -10.67 -9.57
N PHE A 50 13.55 -10.49 -10.43
CA PHE A 50 13.96 -11.47 -11.43
C PHE A 50 15.19 -12.20 -10.91
N GLN A 51 14.99 -13.41 -10.39
CA GLN A 51 16.06 -14.22 -9.81
C GLN A 51 15.91 -15.70 -10.10
N SER A 52 16.99 -16.46 -9.89
CA SER A 52 16.95 -17.92 -10.01
C SER A 52 15.99 -18.51 -8.99
N ARG A 53 15.29 -19.59 -9.37
CA ARG A 53 14.55 -20.40 -8.39
C ARG A 53 15.51 -21.02 -7.37
N THR A 54 15.15 -20.91 -6.10
CA THR A 54 15.95 -21.36 -4.95
C THR A 54 15.39 -22.60 -4.25
N ASP A 55 14.24 -23.12 -4.69
CA ASP A 55 13.70 -24.40 -4.24
C ASP A 55 14.53 -25.58 -4.76
N GLU A 56 14.32 -26.79 -4.23
CA GLU A 56 15.13 -27.96 -4.60
C GLU A 56 15.09 -28.27 -6.10
N VAL A 57 13.91 -28.14 -6.72
CA VAL A 57 13.75 -28.30 -8.17
C VAL A 57 14.50 -27.20 -8.92
N GLY A 58 14.38 -25.94 -8.49
CA GLY A 58 15.09 -24.80 -9.08
C GLY A 58 16.60 -24.85 -8.92
N LYS A 59 17.09 -25.38 -7.79
CA LYS A 59 18.51 -25.63 -7.55
C LYS A 59 19.06 -26.64 -8.54
N GLN A 60 18.34 -27.74 -8.78
CA GLN A 60 18.81 -28.83 -9.62
C GLN A 60 18.60 -28.59 -11.13
N PHE A 61 17.46 -28.03 -11.52
CA PHE A 61 17.04 -27.96 -12.93
C PHE A 61 16.69 -26.54 -13.40
N GLY A 62 16.56 -25.57 -12.49
CA GLY A 62 16.20 -24.20 -12.83
C GLY A 62 17.32 -23.43 -13.52
N ALA A 63 16.93 -22.50 -14.39
CA ALA A 63 17.85 -21.56 -15.02
C ALA A 63 18.60 -20.75 -13.94
N LYS A 64 19.93 -20.64 -14.10
CA LYS A 64 20.79 -19.86 -13.21
C LYS A 64 20.98 -18.47 -13.81
N MET A 65 20.33 -17.48 -13.22
CA MET A 65 20.63 -16.08 -13.48
C MET A 65 21.92 -15.70 -12.76
N THR A 66 22.87 -15.16 -13.52
CA THR A 66 24.12 -14.60 -12.99
C THR A 66 23.93 -13.20 -12.40
N ASN A 67 22.97 -12.44 -12.94
CA ASN A 67 22.68 -11.07 -12.54
C ASN A 67 21.18 -10.95 -12.19
N PRO A 68 20.78 -11.15 -10.94
CA PRO A 68 19.41 -10.90 -10.52
C PRO A 68 19.08 -9.41 -10.70
N VAL A 69 17.84 -9.13 -11.09
CA VAL A 69 17.37 -7.77 -11.35
C VAL A 69 16.19 -7.47 -10.44
N HIS A 70 16.25 -6.32 -9.76
CA HIS A 70 15.15 -5.77 -8.99
C HIS A 70 14.51 -4.64 -9.78
N PHE A 71 13.21 -4.71 -9.97
CA PHE A 71 12.41 -3.60 -10.48
C PHE A 71 11.51 -3.09 -9.36
N SER A 72 11.44 -1.77 -9.23
CA SER A 72 10.46 -1.10 -8.38
C SER A 72 9.60 -0.17 -9.24
N SER A 73 8.44 0.21 -8.73
CA SER A 73 7.63 1.34 -9.21
C SER A 73 7.42 2.37 -8.09
N SER A 74 8.28 2.35 -7.06
CA SER A 74 8.20 3.25 -5.92
C SER A 74 8.54 4.69 -6.29
N PRO A 75 8.10 5.69 -5.50
CA PRO A 75 8.43 7.10 -5.74
C PRO A 75 9.93 7.42 -5.81
N GLU A 76 10.78 6.63 -5.14
CA GLU A 76 12.23 6.90 -5.01
C GLU A 76 13.03 6.69 -6.30
N ILE A 77 12.55 5.86 -7.22
CA ILE A 77 13.30 5.46 -8.43
C ILE A 77 12.88 6.24 -9.69
N GLY A 78 11.87 7.12 -9.55
CA GLY A 78 11.31 7.91 -10.64
C GLY A 78 10.11 7.26 -11.35
N ASP A 79 9.64 7.95 -12.40
CA ASP A 79 8.37 7.60 -13.05
C ASP A 79 8.50 6.40 -13.99
N THR A 80 7.58 5.46 -13.81
CA THR A 80 7.32 4.37 -14.76
C THR A 80 6.01 4.65 -15.49
N HIS A 81 5.75 3.98 -16.61
CA HIS A 81 4.46 4.14 -17.31
C HIS A 81 3.25 3.65 -16.50
N TRP A 82 3.47 2.89 -15.42
CA TRP A 82 2.43 2.50 -14.47
C TRP A 82 2.09 3.60 -13.47
N GLY A 83 3.02 4.52 -13.20
CA GLY A 83 2.90 5.51 -12.13
C GLY A 83 2.66 4.87 -10.77
N HIS A 84 1.85 5.53 -9.95
CA HIS A 84 1.40 5.05 -8.64
C HIS A 84 -0.13 5.08 -8.58
N GLN A 85 -0.74 4.09 -7.92
CA GLN A 85 -2.19 4.12 -7.70
C GLN A 85 -2.51 4.87 -6.41
N VAL A 86 -3.19 6.00 -6.53
CA VAL A 86 -3.59 6.82 -5.37
C VAL A 86 -5.06 6.59 -5.03
N PHE A 87 -5.36 6.50 -3.73
CA PHE A 87 -6.68 6.35 -3.13
C PHE A 87 -6.95 7.58 -2.26
N TYR A 88 -7.61 8.58 -2.83
CA TYR A 88 -7.77 9.89 -2.21
C TYR A 88 -8.78 9.91 -1.07
N PHE A 89 -8.42 10.54 0.05
CA PHE A 89 -9.34 10.90 1.12
C PHE A 89 -10.26 12.03 0.68
N THR A 90 -11.52 11.97 1.10
CA THR A 90 -12.51 13.01 0.84
C THR A 90 -13.31 13.30 2.12
N PRO A 91 -12.96 14.36 2.89
CA PRO A 91 -11.88 15.34 2.65
C PRO A 91 -10.48 14.82 3.04
N ALA A 92 -9.43 15.54 2.63
CA ALA A 92 -8.06 15.31 3.10
C ALA A 92 -7.93 15.58 4.61
N ILE A 93 -7.00 14.90 5.27
CA ILE A 93 -6.77 15.02 6.72
C ILE A 93 -5.77 16.16 6.95
N PRO A 94 -6.15 17.25 7.63
CA PRO A 94 -5.20 18.33 7.93
C PRO A 94 -4.19 17.90 8.99
N ILE A 95 -2.93 18.28 8.81
CA ILE A 95 -1.86 18.13 9.82
C ILE A 95 -1.56 19.53 10.37
N GLN A 96 -1.73 19.75 11.69
CA GLN A 96 -1.27 21.01 12.28
C GLN A 96 0.23 20.96 12.58
N SER A 97 0.85 22.13 12.73
CA SER A 97 2.29 22.21 13.02
C SER A 97 2.61 21.55 14.37
N ASN A 98 3.59 20.64 14.38
CA ASN A 98 3.99 19.81 15.52
C ASN A 98 2.99 18.71 15.94
N ASP A 99 1.95 18.45 15.13
CA ASP A 99 1.06 17.32 15.37
C ASP A 99 1.71 16.00 14.92
N LYS A 100 1.35 14.94 15.63
CA LYS A 100 1.48 13.56 15.19
C LYS A 100 0.09 13.05 14.83
N VAL A 101 -0.05 12.53 13.61
CA VAL A 101 -1.26 11.83 13.15
C VAL A 101 -0.93 10.35 13.02
N THR A 102 -1.69 9.52 13.71
CA THR A 102 -1.62 8.05 13.57
C THR A 102 -2.82 7.56 12.79
N LEU A 103 -2.56 6.79 11.74
CA LEU A 103 -3.57 6.03 10.98
C LEU A 103 -3.39 4.55 11.29
N ASP A 104 -4.39 3.96 11.93
CA ASP A 104 -4.41 2.55 12.29
C ASP A 104 -5.62 1.89 11.64
N GLY A 105 -5.44 0.75 10.97
CA GLY A 105 -6.54 0.11 10.28
C GLY A 105 -6.17 -1.09 9.43
N THR A 106 -7.09 -1.47 8.55
CA THR A 106 -6.95 -2.59 7.63
C THR A 106 -7.23 -2.19 6.18
N MET A 107 -6.64 -2.93 5.26
CA MET A 107 -6.86 -2.84 3.82
C MET A 107 -7.15 -4.23 3.25
N GLU A 108 -8.12 -4.31 2.34
CA GLU A 108 -8.35 -5.48 1.51
C GLU A 108 -8.56 -5.08 0.05
N MET A 109 -8.21 -5.98 -0.88
CA MET A 109 -8.43 -5.81 -2.30
C MET A 109 -9.13 -7.05 -2.86
N ILE A 110 -10.32 -6.88 -3.41
CA ILE A 110 -11.17 -7.98 -3.88
C ILE A 110 -11.55 -7.75 -5.34
N ARG A 111 -11.52 -8.81 -6.16
CA ARG A 111 -12.04 -8.73 -7.54
C ARG A 111 -13.49 -8.26 -7.58
N SER A 112 -13.79 -7.39 -8.52
CA SER A 112 -15.14 -6.93 -8.79
C SER A 112 -16.01 -8.07 -9.32
N LYS A 113 -17.29 -8.09 -8.91
CA LYS A 113 -18.30 -9.00 -9.48
C LYS A 113 -18.59 -8.71 -10.96
N GLN A 114 -18.30 -7.49 -11.42
CA GLN A 114 -18.59 -7.05 -12.79
C GLN A 114 -17.54 -7.54 -13.80
N SER A 115 -16.29 -7.73 -13.35
CA SER A 115 -15.19 -8.15 -14.20
C SER A 115 -14.06 -8.73 -13.37
N ALA A 116 -13.53 -9.88 -13.80
CA ALA A 116 -12.37 -10.52 -13.18
C ALA A 116 -11.07 -9.72 -13.35
N ARG A 117 -11.08 -8.64 -14.15
CA ARG A 117 -9.93 -7.74 -14.37
C ARG A 117 -9.96 -6.50 -13.49
N LEU A 118 -11.08 -6.22 -12.83
CA LEU A 118 -11.28 -5.04 -12.00
C LEU A 118 -11.25 -5.41 -10.52
N TYR A 119 -10.83 -4.48 -9.68
CA TYR A 119 -10.72 -4.68 -8.24
C TYR A 119 -11.40 -3.56 -7.47
N ASN A 120 -11.92 -3.88 -6.31
CA ASN A 120 -12.30 -2.92 -5.28
C ASN A 120 -11.27 -2.99 -4.16
N VAL A 121 -10.87 -1.83 -3.64
CA VAL A 121 -9.99 -1.73 -2.48
C VAL A 121 -10.78 -1.09 -1.35
N LYS A 122 -10.90 -1.80 -0.22
CA LYS A 122 -11.54 -1.31 1.00
C LYS A 122 -10.46 -0.96 2.01
N PHE A 123 -10.57 0.22 2.60
CA PHE A 123 -9.81 0.64 3.77
C PHE A 123 -10.78 0.86 4.94
N GLN A 124 -10.41 0.37 6.11
CA GLN A 124 -11.11 0.64 7.37
C GLN A 124 -10.07 1.13 8.37
N TYR A 125 -10.20 2.35 8.89
CA TYR A 125 -9.16 2.93 9.74
C TYR A 125 -9.69 3.97 10.72
N THR A 126 -8.94 4.16 11.79
CA THR A 126 -9.12 5.27 12.73
C THR A 126 -8.02 6.30 12.54
N ILE A 127 -8.34 7.55 12.85
CA ILE A 127 -7.41 8.66 12.84
C ILE A 127 -7.25 9.12 14.28
N GLU A 128 -6.04 9.08 14.80
CA GLU A 128 -5.69 9.68 16.08
C GLU A 128 -4.80 10.89 15.81
N ALA A 129 -5.29 12.08 16.17
CA ALA A 129 -4.51 13.31 16.10
C ALA A 129 -4.16 13.76 17.52
N ALA A 130 -2.87 13.82 17.82
CA ALA A 130 -2.36 14.40 19.06
C ALA A 130 -2.19 15.90 18.84
N ALA A 131 -3.28 16.66 18.92
CA ALA A 131 -3.16 18.10 19.19
C ALA A 131 -2.82 18.25 20.67
N ASP A 132 -1.83 19.06 21.02
CA ASP A 132 -1.53 19.55 22.39
C ASP A 132 -1.48 18.56 23.58
N GLY A 133 -1.39 17.24 23.33
CA GLY A 133 -1.43 16.20 24.37
C GLY A 133 -2.84 15.65 24.65
N SER A 134 -3.84 16.07 23.88
CA SER A 134 -5.17 15.45 23.84
C SER A 134 -5.27 14.44 22.69
N ASN A 135 -5.47 13.16 23.02
CA ASN A 135 -5.74 12.12 22.02
C ASN A 135 -7.18 12.27 21.52
N ASN A 136 -7.37 12.92 20.37
CA ASN A 136 -8.66 12.96 19.70
C ASN A 136 -8.74 11.80 18.71
N LEU A 137 -9.31 10.68 19.18
CA LEU A 137 -9.66 9.55 18.33
C LEU A 137 -10.91 9.90 17.53
N MET A 138 -10.80 9.93 16.20
CA MET A 138 -11.97 10.05 15.32
C MET A 138 -12.69 8.71 15.18
N ASP A 139 -13.98 8.76 14.83
CA ASP A 139 -14.75 7.57 14.50
C ASP A 139 -14.09 6.77 13.35
N MET A 140 -14.33 5.46 13.35
CA MET A 140 -13.84 4.57 12.30
C MET A 140 -14.35 5.03 10.92
N VAL A 141 -13.41 5.20 9.99
CA VAL A 141 -13.67 5.55 8.60
C VAL A 141 -13.62 4.29 7.76
N GLU A 142 -14.64 4.09 6.91
CA GLU A 142 -14.63 3.08 5.85
C GLU A 142 -14.60 3.77 4.49
N SER A 143 -13.72 3.33 3.60
CA SER A 143 -13.60 3.85 2.23
C SER A 143 -13.43 2.71 1.23
N VAL A 144 -14.26 2.70 0.19
CA VAL A 144 -14.19 1.68 -0.89
C VAL A 144 -13.91 2.37 -2.23
N TYR A 145 -12.78 2.02 -2.83
CA TYR A 145 -12.32 2.53 -4.11
C TYR A 145 -12.47 1.47 -5.19
N LYS A 146 -12.91 1.88 -6.39
CA LYS A 146 -12.97 1.00 -7.56
C LYS A 146 -11.76 1.27 -8.45
N ILE A 147 -10.98 0.24 -8.74
CA ILE A 147 -9.89 0.31 -9.70
C ILE A 147 -10.47 -0.04 -11.09
N PRO A 148 -10.43 0.89 -12.05
CA PRO A 148 -10.98 0.73 -13.40
C PRO A 148 -10.11 -0.15 -14.31
#